data_AF-R7TWZ1-F1
#
_entry.id   AF-R7TWZ1-F1
#
_cell.length_a   1.000
_cell.length_b   1.000
_cell.length_c   1.000
_cell.angle_alpha   90.00
_cell.angle_beta   90.00
_cell.angle_gamma   90.00
#
_symmetry.space_group_name_H-M   'P 1'
#
loop_
_entity.id
_entity.type
_entity.pdbx_description
1 polymer ?
#
loop_
_entity_poly.entity_id
_entity_poly.type
_entity_poly.pdbx_seq_one_letter_code
_entity_poly.pdbx_strand_id
1 'polypeptide(L)'
;MSSCSNSSFSSDFKESLPLISQAIQDASFVSIDCEMTGDSLLTSLLCLIQSGFESHWMDTPEDRYNKLRQGAMPFNVIQFGLCTFNKKEDSKQYSVHAFNFYIFPRPVNSDATDVRFTCQV
;
A
#
# COMPACT_ATOMS: atom_id res chain seq x y z
N MET A 1 21.12 17.53 -2.90
CA MET A 1 20.62 17.55 -1.51
C MET A 1 19.15 17.90 -1.56
N SER A 2 18.29 16.88 -1.72
CA SER A 2 16.84 17.04 -1.74
C SER A 2 16.34 17.15 -0.30
N SER A 3 15.86 18.34 0.06
CA SER A 3 15.25 18.63 1.36
C SER A 3 13.94 17.85 1.51
N CYS A 4 13.93 16.83 2.37
CA CYS A 4 12.70 16.27 2.91
C CYS A 4 12.08 17.30 3.87
N SER A 5 11.06 18.01 3.40
CA SER A 5 10.22 18.88 4.23
C SER A 5 9.23 18.04 5.02
N ASN A 6 9.37 18.06 6.35
CA ASN A 6 8.37 17.56 7.30
C ASN A 6 7.07 18.36 7.16
N SER A 7 5.94 17.70 6.91
CA SER A 7 4.64 18.36 6.78
C SER A 7 3.53 17.55 7.47
N SER A 8 2.49 18.24 7.96
CA SER A 8 1.46 17.71 8.86
C SER A 8 0.33 17.04 8.06
N PHE A 9 0.14 15.73 8.27
CA PHE A 9 -0.51 14.78 7.35
C PHE A 9 -1.92 15.04 6.79
N SER A 10 -2.74 15.93 7.35
CA SER A 10 -4.17 16.03 6.98
C SER A 10 -4.53 17.28 6.17
N SER A 11 -3.91 18.43 6.44
CA SER A 11 -4.09 19.65 5.64
C SER A 11 -3.46 19.49 4.26
N ASP A 12 -2.35 18.78 4.21
CA ASP A 12 -1.44 18.80 3.06
C ASP A 12 -1.93 17.91 1.91
N PHE A 13 -2.71 16.86 2.20
CA PHE A 13 -3.17 15.95 1.15
C PHE A 13 -4.12 16.64 0.18
N LYS A 14 -5.14 17.35 0.69
CA LYS A 14 -6.14 18.00 -0.17
C LYS A 14 -5.54 19.09 -1.04
N GLU A 15 -4.56 19.82 -0.51
CA GLU A 15 -3.83 20.85 -1.25
C GLU A 15 -2.88 20.26 -2.29
N SER A 16 -2.31 19.08 -2.02
CA SER A 16 -1.41 18.37 -2.94
C SER A 16 -2.14 17.55 -4.01
N LEU A 17 -3.45 17.30 -3.85
CA LEU A 17 -4.25 16.48 -4.77
C LEU A 17 -4.13 16.89 -6.25
N PRO A 18 -4.19 18.19 -6.62
CA PRO A 18 -4.01 18.60 -8.02
C PRO A 18 -2.65 18.22 -8.57
N LEU A 19 -1.58 18.40 -7.78
CA LEU A 19 -0.21 18.04 -8.16
C LEU A 19 -0.06 16.53 -8.36
N ILE A 20 -0.58 15.73 -7.41
CA ILE A 20 -0.56 14.26 -7.49
C ILE A 20 -1.33 13.79 -8.73
N SER A 21 -2.51 14.35 -8.96
CA SER A 21 -3.36 13.98 -10.11
C SER A 21 -2.67 14.27 -11.43
N GLN A 22 -2.04 15.45 -11.55
CA GLN A 22 -1.28 15.83 -12.74
C GLN A 22 -0.09 14.90 -12.95
N ALA A 23 0.69 14.61 -11.89
CA ALA A 23 1.84 13.71 -11.96
C ALA A 23 1.44 12.29 -12.43
N ILE A 24 0.26 11.80 -12.02
CA ILE A 24 -0.28 10.51 -12.49
C ILE A 24 -0.71 10.60 -13.95
N GLN A 25 -1.42 11.66 -14.36
CA GLN A 25 -1.87 11.85 -15.74
C GLN A 25 -0.71 11.93 -16.73
N ASP A 26 0.38 12.59 -16.33
CA ASP A 26 1.58 12.76 -17.16
C ASP A 26 2.51 11.54 -17.10
N ALA A 27 2.25 10.56 -16.23
CA ALA A 27 3.12 9.40 -16.07
C ALA A 27 3.02 8.46 -17.27
N SER A 28 4.16 7.96 -17.74
CA SER A 28 4.22 6.84 -18.67
C SER A 28 3.92 5.51 -17.98
N PHE A 29 4.36 5.38 -16.72
CA PHE A 29 4.00 4.28 -15.82
C PHE A 29 4.15 4.71 -14.37
N VAL A 30 3.64 3.89 -13.45
CA VAL A 30 3.78 4.09 -12.01
C VAL A 30 4.36 2.85 -11.33
N SER A 31 5.05 3.04 -10.22
CA SER A 31 5.36 1.98 -9.26
C SER A 31 4.63 2.25 -7.96
N ILE A 32 4.23 1.17 -7.28
CA ILE A 32 3.57 1.23 -5.99
C ILE A 32 4.30 0.34 -4.99
N ASP A 33 4.24 0.72 -3.73
CA ASP A 33 4.74 -0.07 -2.61
C ASP A 33 3.86 0.20 -1.38
N CYS A 34 3.76 -0.75 -0.46
CA CYS A 34 2.87 -0.65 0.69
C CYS A 34 3.58 -1.09 1.97
N GLU A 35 3.51 -0.26 3.00
CA GLU A 35 3.83 -0.70 4.37
C GLU A 35 2.56 -1.19 5.07
N MET A 36 2.64 -2.39 5.63
CA MET A 36 1.54 -3.06 6.31
C MET A 36 1.83 -3.19 7.81
N THR A 37 0.79 -3.36 8.62
CA THR A 37 0.91 -3.57 10.06
C THR A 37 1.47 -4.95 10.46
N GLY A 38 1.74 -5.83 9.49
CA GLY A 38 2.41 -7.11 9.68
C GLY A 38 2.99 -7.64 8.38
N ASP A 39 3.89 -8.63 8.46
CA ASP A 39 4.52 -9.23 7.29
C ASP A 39 3.52 -10.17 6.58
N SER A 40 2.87 -9.66 5.53
CA SER A 40 1.79 -10.39 4.87
C SER A 40 2.22 -11.72 4.25
N LEU A 41 3.51 -11.93 3.95
CA LEU A 41 3.98 -13.15 3.28
C LEU A 41 4.41 -14.22 4.29
N LEU A 42 5.31 -13.89 5.21
CA LEU A 42 5.75 -14.82 6.24
C LEU A 42 4.61 -15.18 7.18
N THR A 43 3.73 -14.24 7.49
CA THR A 43 2.62 -14.47 8.42
C THR A 43 1.45 -15.16 7.75
N SER A 44 1.18 -14.93 6.46
CA SER A 44 0.22 -15.78 5.75
C SER A 44 0.74 -17.21 5.66
N LEU A 45 2.02 -17.44 5.34
CA LEU A 45 2.60 -18.79 5.32
C LEU A 45 2.61 -19.47 6.71
N LEU A 46 3.02 -18.76 7.75
CA LEU A 46 3.06 -19.30 9.12
C LEU A 46 1.64 -19.49 9.71
N CYS A 47 0.72 -18.58 9.44
CA CYS A 47 -0.68 -18.70 9.89
C CYS A 47 -1.36 -19.88 9.20
N LEU A 48 -1.08 -20.13 7.92
CA LEU A 48 -1.51 -21.33 7.20
C LEU A 48 -0.97 -22.62 7.84
N ILE A 49 0.31 -22.66 8.20
CA ILE A 49 0.90 -23.79 8.93
C ILE A 49 0.26 -23.98 10.32
N GLN A 50 0.06 -22.90 11.07
CA GLN A 50 -0.50 -22.94 12.44
C GLN A 50 -2.01 -23.24 12.49
N SER A 51 -2.77 -22.88 11.47
CA SER A 51 -4.22 -23.16 11.36
C SER A 51 -4.53 -24.51 10.73
N GLY A 52 -3.52 -25.36 10.51
CA GLY A 52 -3.66 -26.69 9.90
C GLY A 52 -3.93 -26.65 8.39
N PHE A 53 -3.80 -25.47 7.78
CA PHE A 53 -4.02 -25.19 6.39
C PHE A 53 -2.68 -25.14 5.65
N GLU A 54 -1.93 -26.24 5.68
CA GLU A 54 -0.65 -26.36 4.95
C GLU A 54 -0.80 -25.84 3.51
N SER A 55 0.13 -24.98 3.07
CA SER A 55 0.27 -24.67 1.65
C SER A 55 0.71 -25.96 0.97
N HIS A 56 -0.24 -26.66 0.35
CA HIS A 56 0.06 -27.93 -0.26
C HIS A 56 0.71 -27.65 -1.61
N TRP A 57 1.72 -28.43 -1.98
CA TRP A 57 2.37 -28.30 -3.28
C TRP A 57 1.40 -28.56 -4.46
N MET A 58 0.22 -29.14 -4.19
CA MET A 58 -0.87 -29.31 -5.15
C MET A 58 -2.00 -28.28 -5.05
N ASP A 59 -1.85 -27.24 -4.22
CA ASP A 59 -2.82 -26.15 -4.20
C ASP A 59 -2.98 -25.55 -5.59
N THR A 60 -4.22 -25.36 -6.01
CA THR A 60 -4.50 -24.59 -7.22
C THR A 60 -4.17 -23.11 -6.97
N PRO A 61 -4.02 -22.30 -8.03
CA PRO A 61 -3.88 -20.85 -7.86
C PRO A 61 -5.03 -20.22 -7.04
N GLU A 62 -6.24 -20.76 -7.15
CA GLU A 62 -7.41 -20.31 -6.39
C GLU A 62 -7.29 -20.66 -4.90
N ASP A 63 -6.89 -21.88 -4.57
CA ASP A 63 -6.65 -22.29 -3.17
C ASP A 63 -5.60 -21.41 -2.53
N ARG A 64 -4.48 -21.17 -3.25
CA ARG A 64 -3.41 -20.30 -2.79
C ARG A 64 -3.90 -18.86 -2.57
N TYR A 65 -4.69 -18.31 -3.49
CA TYR A 65 -5.27 -16.97 -3.33
C TYR A 65 -6.15 -16.88 -2.08
N ASN A 66 -7.07 -17.83 -1.89
CA ASN A 66 -7.99 -17.84 -0.76
C ASN A 66 -7.26 -17.93 0.58
N LYS A 67 -6.24 -18.79 0.64
CA LYS A 67 -5.35 -18.95 1.80
C LYS A 67 -4.59 -17.65 2.12
N LEU A 68 -3.93 -17.05 1.13
CA LEU A 68 -3.21 -15.78 1.31
C LEU A 68 -4.15 -14.64 1.71
N ARG A 69 -5.31 -14.55 1.07
CA ARG A 69 -6.32 -13.53 1.40
C ARG A 69 -6.76 -13.64 2.85
N GLN A 70 -7.05 -14.85 3.34
CA GLN A 70 -7.48 -15.03 4.73
C GLN A 70 -6.37 -14.65 5.73
N GLY A 71 -5.11 -14.99 5.45
CA GLY A 71 -3.97 -14.63 6.29
C GLY A 71 -3.61 -13.14 6.27
N ALA A 72 -3.78 -12.47 5.12
CA ALA A 72 -3.38 -11.07 4.94
C ALA A 72 -4.46 -10.06 5.37
N MET A 73 -5.75 -10.36 5.20
CA MET A 73 -6.85 -9.41 5.44
C MET A 73 -6.96 -8.83 6.87
N PRO A 74 -6.50 -9.50 7.94
CA PRO A 74 -6.47 -8.89 9.28
C PRO A 74 -5.46 -7.75 9.42
N PHE A 75 -4.46 -7.66 8.55
CA PHE A 75 -3.44 -6.59 8.57
C PHE A 75 -3.88 -5.42 7.69
N ASN A 76 -3.52 -4.21 8.11
CA ASN A 76 -3.90 -3.01 7.40
C ASN A 76 -2.70 -2.40 6.66
N VAL A 77 -2.97 -1.78 5.52
CA VAL A 77 -1.98 -0.90 4.85
C VAL A 77 -2.00 0.44 5.57
N ILE A 78 -0.84 0.87 6.06
CA ILE A 78 -0.68 2.14 6.79
C ILE A 78 0.11 3.18 6.00
N GLN A 79 0.89 2.75 5.02
CA GLN A 79 1.55 3.63 4.07
C GLN A 79 1.39 3.07 2.67
N PHE A 80 0.98 3.93 1.74
CA PHE A 80 0.96 3.65 0.31
C PHE A 80 2.00 4.56 -0.36
N GLY A 81 3.04 3.96 -0.91
CA GLY A 81 4.05 4.62 -1.73
C GLY A 81 3.61 4.61 -3.20
N LEU A 82 3.70 5.77 -3.85
CA LEU A 82 3.44 5.92 -5.28
C LEU A 82 4.62 6.65 -5.92
N CYS A 83 5.13 6.12 -7.02
CA CYS A 83 6.15 6.78 -7.82
C CYS A 83 5.67 6.88 -9.27
N THR A 84 5.62 8.09 -9.82
CA THR A 84 5.23 8.33 -11.21
C THR A 84 6.48 8.53 -12.06
N PHE A 85 6.55 7.86 -13.21
CA PHE A 85 7.67 7.96 -14.14
C PHE A 85 7.18 8.55 -15.46
N ASN A 86 7.58 9.79 -15.76
CA ASN A 86 7.28 10.46 -17.02
C ASN A 86 8.53 10.45 -17.91
N LYS A 87 8.45 9.82 -19.08
CA LYS A 87 9.54 9.81 -20.07
C LYS A 87 9.65 11.18 -20.74
N LYS A 88 10.81 11.83 -20.59
CA LYS A 88 11.08 13.09 -21.30
C LYS A 88 11.26 12.82 -22.80
N GLU A 89 10.47 13.48 -23.66
CA GLU A 89 10.46 13.23 -25.12
C GLU A 89 11.85 13.37 -25.76
N ASP A 90 12.62 14.37 -25.35
CA ASP A 90 13.93 14.69 -25.94
C ASP A 90 15.13 13.97 -25.29
N SER A 91 14.91 13.03 -24.37
CA SER A 91 16.01 12.37 -23.66
C SER A 91 15.71 10.91 -23.32
N LYS A 92 16.77 10.13 -23.04
CA LYS A 92 16.63 8.76 -22.50
C LYS A 92 16.44 8.74 -20.98
N GLN A 93 15.80 9.76 -20.41
CA GLN A 93 15.63 9.95 -18.97
C GLN A 93 14.16 10.01 -18.58
N TYR A 94 13.88 9.67 -17.33
CA TYR A 94 12.57 9.81 -16.73
C TYR A 94 12.59 10.94 -15.69
N SER A 95 11.53 11.75 -15.68
CA SER A 95 11.16 12.54 -14.50
C SER A 95 10.42 11.64 -13.52
N VAL A 96 10.75 11.77 -12.24
CA VAL A 96 10.22 10.90 -11.19
C VAL A 96 9.63 11.75 -10.08
N HIS A 97 8.39 11.45 -9.68
CA HIS A 97 7.75 12.05 -8.51
C HIS A 97 7.32 10.93 -7.56
N ALA A 98 7.83 10.98 -6.32
CA ALA A 98 7.52 10.00 -5.29
C ALA A 98 6.62 10.63 -4.23
N PHE A 99 5.54 9.93 -3.89
CA PHE A 99 4.53 10.33 -2.91
C PHE A 99 4.39 9.24 -1.85
N ASN A 100 4.25 9.65 -0.60
CA ASN A 100 3.99 8.77 0.53
C ASN A 100 2.65 9.15 1.17
N PHE A 101 1.68 8.25 1.06
CA PHE A 101 0.35 8.44 1.64
C PHE A 101 0.24 7.63 2.91
N TYR A 102 0.00 8.30 4.03
CA TYR A 102 -0.18 7.64 5.32
C TYR A 102 -1.68 7.52 5.56
N ILE A 103 -2.14 6.27 5.65
CA ILE A 103 -3.56 5.92 5.61
C ILE A 103 -3.92 5.32 6.96
N PHE A 104 -5.01 5.82 7.54
CA PHE A 104 -5.56 5.28 8.77
C PHE A 104 -7.09 5.30 8.71
N PRO A 105 -7.78 4.21 9.10
CA PRO A 105 -9.24 4.12 9.02
C PRO A 105 -9.89 4.92 10.15
N ARG A 106 -9.83 6.25 10.05
CA ARG A 106 -10.48 7.14 11.02
C ARG A 106 -12.00 7.10 10.80
N PRO A 107 -12.81 6.82 11.83
CA PRO A 107 -14.26 6.91 11.73
C PRO A 107 -14.70 8.32 11.31
N VAL A 108 -15.60 8.41 10.34
CA VAL A 108 -16.09 9.69 9.81
C VAL A 108 -17.12 10.33 10.77
N ASN A 109 -17.88 9.49 11.47
CA ASN A 109 -18.86 9.89 12.48
C ASN A 109 -19.08 8.73 13.48
N SER A 110 -19.96 8.92 14.47
CA SER A 110 -20.28 7.92 15.50
C SER A 110 -20.95 6.65 14.98
N ASP A 111 -21.59 6.73 13.81
CA ASP A 111 -22.31 5.61 13.20
C ASP A 111 -21.41 4.80 12.25
N ALA A 112 -20.19 5.28 12.00
CA ALA A 112 -19.23 4.61 11.14
C ALA A 112 -18.66 3.36 11.82
N THR A 113 -18.42 2.31 11.02
CA THR A 113 -17.81 1.07 11.48
C THR A 113 -16.46 1.33 12.14
N ASP A 114 -16.30 0.83 13.37
CA ASP A 114 -15.01 0.77 14.06
C ASP A 114 -14.14 -0.33 13.42
N VAL A 115 -13.22 0.10 12.53
CA VAL A 115 -12.32 -0.83 11.82
C VAL A 115 -11.24 -1.31 12.77
N ARG A 116 -11.16 -2.64 12.95
CA ARG A 116 -10.13 -3.30 13.75
C ARG A 116 -9.14 -4.02 12.84
N PHE A 117 -7.86 -3.88 13.14
CA PHE A 117 -6.78 -4.53 12.42
C PHE A 117 -5.71 -5.03 13.40
N THR A 118 -4.96 -6.04 12.97
CA THR A 118 -3.90 -6.67 13.74
C THR A 118 -2.56 -5.98 13.45
N CYS A 119 -1.70 -5.89 14.47
CA CYS A 119 -0.30 -5.54 14.31
C CYS A 119 0.56 -6.73 14.70
N GLN A 120 1.57 -7.04 13.91
CA GLN A 120 2.57 -8.05 14.22
C GLN A 120 3.83 -7.39 14.75
N VAL A 121 4.42 -8.00 15.78
CA VAL A 121 5.66 -7.56 16.43
C VAL A 121 6.83 -8.43 15.98
#